data_AF-A0A1I2I6M7-F1
#
_entry.id   AF-A0A1I2I6M7-F1
#
_cell.length_a   1.000
_cell.length_b   1.000
_cell.length_c   1.000
_cell.angle_alpha   90.00
_cell.angle_beta   90.00
_cell.angle_gamma   90.00
#
_symmetry.space_group_name_H-M   'P 1'
#
loop_
_entity.id
_entity.type
_entity.pdbx_description
1 polymer ?
#
loop_
_entity_poly.entity_id
_entity_poly.type
_entity_poly.pdbx_seq_one_letter_code
_entity_poly.pdbx_strand_id
1 'polypeptide(L)'
;MRGFKRNNWKHQSAKADWQQSDKQPSDEQQPLSNRLDENIAELRRVYADCADLSFHSLRIGELEGAMLVFHISMCDDEQLNLFILRPLASNAGNLTAATPAQLLNLLPIAAANTVRTLEDAIDVISNGMPLLFIDGSEEALSFGLQKIEHRSIEEPSAGCLVQ
;
A
#
# COMPACT_ATOMS: atom_id res chain seq x y z
N MET A 1 6.83 80.01 6.00
CA MET A 1 5.40 80.08 5.62
C MET A 1 5.00 78.73 5.03
N ARG A 2 3.90 78.10 5.48
CA ARG A 2 2.63 77.93 4.70
C ARG A 2 2.86 77.56 3.22
N GLY A 3 2.39 76.44 2.66
CA GLY A 3 1.65 75.29 3.22
C GLY A 3 1.08 74.38 2.10
N PHE A 4 0.61 73.19 2.50
CA PHE A 4 -0.47 72.34 1.93
C PHE A 4 -1.36 72.97 0.81
N LYS A 5 -1.93 72.27 -0.19
CA LYS A 5 -2.22 70.81 -0.44
C LYS A 5 -2.83 70.63 -1.86
N ARG A 6 -2.83 69.40 -2.41
CA ARG A 6 -3.93 68.65 -3.13
C ARG A 6 -3.34 67.69 -4.18
N ASN A 7 -3.37 66.35 -4.05
CA ASN A 7 -4.47 65.36 -3.92
C ASN A 7 -4.71 64.61 -5.26
N ASN A 8 -4.46 63.28 -5.34
CA ASN A 8 -5.55 62.28 -5.51
C ASN A 8 -5.13 60.80 -5.28
N TRP A 9 -6.12 59.89 -5.12
CA TRP A 9 -6.03 58.47 -4.65
C TRP A 9 -7.18 57.59 -5.25
N LYS A 10 -7.28 56.25 -5.08
CA LYS A 10 -6.40 55.23 -4.44
C LYS A 10 -5.41 54.61 -5.47
N HIS A 11 -5.17 53.30 -5.70
CA HIS A 11 -5.62 51.93 -5.28
C HIS A 11 -4.35 51.14 -4.86
N GLN A 12 -4.20 50.53 -3.67
CA GLN A 12 -4.66 49.17 -3.27
C GLN A 12 -4.51 48.11 -4.39
N SER A 13 -3.81 46.98 -4.20
CA SER A 13 -3.71 46.15 -2.98
C SER A 13 -2.33 45.50 -2.73
N ALA A 14 -2.21 44.96 -1.51
CA ALA A 14 -1.13 44.16 -0.93
C ALA A 14 -0.19 43.40 -1.88
N LYS A 15 1.12 43.54 -1.61
CA LYS A 15 2.08 42.47 -1.86
C LYS A 15 1.71 41.32 -0.91
N ALA A 16 1.21 40.22 -1.45
CA ALA A 16 0.96 39.01 -0.69
C ALA A 16 2.31 38.41 -0.26
N ASP A 17 2.53 38.39 1.04
CA ASP A 17 3.59 37.64 1.69
C ASP A 17 3.31 36.15 1.48
N TRP A 18 3.96 35.55 0.49
CA TRP A 18 3.99 34.10 0.32
C TRP A 18 5.31 33.60 0.88
N GLN A 19 5.38 33.53 2.21
CA GLN A 19 6.30 32.61 2.88
C GLN A 19 5.92 31.20 2.43
N GLN A 20 6.61 30.72 1.40
CA GLN A 20 6.61 29.30 1.05
C GLN A 20 7.13 28.57 2.28
N SER A 21 6.23 27.96 3.04
CA SER A 21 6.64 27.09 4.14
C SER A 21 7.41 25.94 3.52
N ASP A 22 8.71 25.88 3.81
CA ASP A 22 9.57 24.75 3.51
C ASP A 22 8.99 23.48 4.15
N LYS A 23 8.11 22.79 3.41
CA LYS A 23 7.86 21.37 3.63
C LYS A 23 9.10 20.62 3.16
N GLN A 24 10.08 20.51 4.04
CA GLN A 24 11.13 19.51 3.91
C GLN A 24 10.45 18.13 3.75
N PRO A 25 10.69 17.39 2.65
CA PRO A 25 10.39 15.97 2.62
C PRO A 25 11.49 15.26 3.41
N SER A 26 11.28 15.14 4.73
CA SER A 26 11.95 14.10 5.50
C SER A 26 11.24 12.77 5.21
N ASP A 27 11.45 12.24 4.00
CA ASP A 27 11.13 10.85 3.66
C ASP A 27 12.15 9.92 4.36
N GLU A 28 12.14 9.93 5.70
CA GLU A 28 12.70 8.84 6.49
C GLU A 28 11.72 7.66 6.39
N GLN A 29 11.77 6.95 5.25
CA GLN A 29 11.04 5.70 5.10
C GLN A 29 11.55 4.71 6.15
N GLN A 30 10.67 4.27 7.05
CA GLN A 30 11.01 3.32 8.09
C GLN A 30 11.27 1.94 7.44
N PRO A 31 12.49 1.37 7.55
CA PRO A 31 12.75 0.04 7.02
C PRO A 31 11.91 -1.01 7.78
N LEU A 32 11.50 -2.07 7.07
CA LEU A 32 10.87 -3.22 7.71
C LEU A 32 11.87 -3.87 8.69
N SER A 33 11.38 -4.23 9.88
CA SER A 33 12.14 -5.04 10.82
C SER A 33 12.33 -6.45 10.26
N ASN A 34 13.42 -7.11 10.63
CA ASN A 34 13.56 -8.56 10.40
C ASN A 34 12.64 -9.39 11.29
N ARG A 35 11.95 -8.77 12.26
CA ARG A 35 11.01 -9.43 13.17
C ARG A 35 9.57 -9.24 12.70
N LEU A 36 8.89 -10.36 12.47
CA LEU A 36 7.51 -10.37 12.01
C LEU A 36 6.56 -9.71 13.02
N ASP A 37 6.77 -9.90 14.31
CA ASP A 37 5.90 -9.35 15.35
C ASP A 37 5.93 -7.82 15.42
N GLU A 38 7.09 -7.20 15.14
CA GLU A 38 7.25 -5.75 15.08
C GLU A 38 6.51 -5.14 13.88
N ASN A 39 6.72 -5.68 12.67
CA ASN A 39 6.05 -5.22 11.45
C ASN A 39 4.52 -5.33 11.56
N ILE A 40 4.02 -6.45 12.09
CA ILE A 40 2.58 -6.68 12.25
C ILE A 40 2.00 -5.82 13.39
N ALA A 41 2.78 -5.49 14.43
CA ALA A 41 2.33 -4.56 15.45
C ALA A 41 2.12 -3.15 14.90
N GLU A 42 3.02 -2.64 14.05
CA GLU A 42 2.85 -1.32 13.43
C GLU A 42 1.67 -1.29 12.45
N LEU A 43 1.54 -2.28 11.56
CA LEU A 43 0.39 -2.37 10.65
C LEU A 43 -0.96 -2.43 11.42
N ARG A 44 -1.01 -3.14 12.56
CA ARG A 44 -2.21 -3.17 13.41
C ARG A 44 -2.52 -1.83 14.08
N ARG A 45 -1.54 -0.95 14.29
CA ARG A 45 -1.79 0.43 14.77
C ARG A 45 -2.30 1.33 13.64
N VAL A 46 -1.69 1.25 12.46
CA VAL A 46 -2.10 2.03 11.28
C VAL A 46 -3.53 1.69 10.86
N TYR A 47 -3.88 0.40 10.86
CA TYR A 47 -5.18 -0.10 10.42
C TYR A 47 -6.12 -0.49 11.59
N ALA A 48 -5.95 0.12 12.78
CA ALA A 48 -6.68 -0.25 14.00
C ALA A 48 -8.22 -0.21 13.85
N ASP A 49 -8.73 0.76 13.09
CA ASP A 49 -10.16 0.94 12.81
C ASP A 49 -10.61 0.31 11.47
N CYS A 50 -9.75 -0.45 10.79
CA CYS A 50 -10.04 -1.06 9.49
C CYS A 50 -10.47 -2.53 9.64
N ALA A 51 -11.78 -2.78 9.73
CA ALA A 51 -12.35 -4.13 9.81
C ALA A 51 -12.21 -4.97 8.52
N ASP A 52 -11.82 -4.35 7.40
CA ASP A 52 -11.63 -5.02 6.10
C ASP A 52 -10.22 -5.62 5.94
N LEU A 53 -9.27 -5.30 6.83
CA LEU A 53 -7.91 -5.81 6.73
C LEU A 53 -7.75 -7.17 7.45
N SER A 54 -7.44 -8.21 6.68
CA SER A 54 -7.15 -9.55 7.17
C SER A 54 -5.67 -9.71 7.51
N PHE A 55 -5.39 -10.40 8.62
CA PHE A 55 -4.06 -10.84 9.02
C PHE A 55 -4.09 -12.37 9.14
N HIS A 56 -3.64 -13.06 8.10
CA HIS A 56 -3.70 -14.52 8.01
C HIS A 56 -2.32 -15.13 8.28
N SER A 57 -2.18 -15.78 9.45
CA SER A 57 -0.95 -16.46 9.84
C SER A 57 -0.72 -17.69 8.98
N LEU A 58 0.51 -17.85 8.48
CA LEU A 58 0.92 -18.95 7.62
C LEU A 58 2.12 -19.69 8.21
N ARG A 59 2.14 -21.01 7.98
CA ARG A 59 3.31 -21.85 8.23
C ARG A 59 3.96 -22.15 6.89
N ILE A 60 5.26 -21.91 6.79
CA ILE A 60 6.02 -22.11 5.56
C ILE A 60 7.17 -23.06 5.89
N GLY A 61 6.96 -24.34 5.61
CA GLY A 61 7.89 -25.35 6.07
C GLY A 61 7.70 -25.69 7.55
N GLU A 62 8.80 -25.99 8.22
CA GLU A 62 8.88 -26.07 9.68
C GLU A 62 8.84 -24.68 10.37
N LEU A 63 8.84 -23.57 9.60
CA LEU A 63 8.80 -22.21 10.15
C LEU A 63 7.36 -21.72 10.39
N GLU A 64 7.01 -21.54 11.66
CA GLU A 64 5.84 -20.75 12.10
C GLU A 64 6.17 -19.25 12.09
N GLY A 65 6.42 -18.71 10.90
CA GLY A 65 6.99 -17.37 10.74
C GLY A 65 6.56 -16.68 9.46
N ALA A 66 5.26 -16.66 9.12
CA ALA A 66 4.77 -15.87 8.01
C ALA A 66 3.38 -15.27 8.29
N MET A 67 3.12 -14.09 7.73
CA MET A 67 1.83 -13.41 7.82
C MET A 67 1.45 -12.83 6.46
N LEU A 68 0.28 -13.22 5.97
CA LEU A 68 -0.32 -12.66 4.76
C LEU A 68 -1.34 -11.58 5.18
N VAL A 69 -1.12 -10.35 4.71
CA VAL A 69 -1.93 -9.17 5.04
C VAL A 69 -2.61 -8.67 3.76
N PHE A 70 -3.94 -8.51 3.78
CA PHE A 70 -4.72 -8.13 2.60
C PHE A 70 -6.11 -7.59 2.96
N HIS A 71 -6.67 -6.76 2.08
CA HIS A 71 -8.06 -6.32 2.17
C HIS A 71 -9.01 -7.41 1.69
N ILE A 72 -10.00 -7.78 2.53
CA ILE A 72 -10.98 -8.85 2.22
C ILE A 72 -11.87 -8.42 1.06
N SER A 73 -12.32 -7.16 1.03
CA SER A 73 -13.14 -6.62 -0.05
C SER A 73 -12.40 -6.56 -1.38
N MET A 74 -11.13 -6.12 -1.36
CA MET A 74 -10.35 -5.80 -2.57
C MET A 74 -9.53 -6.96 -3.15
N CYS A 75 -9.16 -7.98 -2.36
CA CYS A 75 -8.41 -9.13 -2.87
C CYS A 75 -9.32 -10.08 -3.65
N ASP A 76 -8.83 -10.66 -4.75
CA ASP A 76 -9.45 -11.82 -5.39
C ASP A 76 -9.14 -13.08 -4.55
N ASP A 77 -10.16 -13.62 -3.87
CA ASP A 77 -10.02 -14.72 -2.93
C ASP A 77 -9.80 -16.09 -3.61
N GLU A 78 -10.34 -16.27 -4.83
CA GLU A 78 -10.09 -17.47 -5.62
C GLU A 78 -8.64 -17.50 -6.10
N GLN A 79 -8.13 -16.40 -6.66
CA GLN A 79 -6.74 -16.30 -7.08
C GLN A 79 -5.76 -16.36 -5.89
N LEU A 80 -6.07 -15.73 -4.76
CA LEU A 80 -5.26 -15.84 -3.54
C LEU A 80 -5.14 -17.29 -3.06
N ASN A 81 -6.26 -18.03 -3.07
CA ASN A 81 -6.27 -19.43 -2.69
C ASN A 81 -5.49 -20.32 -3.66
N LEU A 82 -5.67 -20.12 -4.97
CA LEU A 82 -5.03 -20.91 -6.02
C LEU A 82 -3.51 -20.65 -6.13
N PHE A 83 -3.07 -19.40 -5.98
CA PHE A 83 -1.69 -19.01 -6.25
C PHE A 83 -0.83 -18.78 -5.01
N ILE A 84 -1.41 -18.52 -3.84
CA ILE A 84 -0.67 -18.35 -2.57
C ILE A 84 -0.95 -19.51 -1.60
N LEU A 85 -2.20 -19.67 -1.15
CA LEU A 85 -2.50 -20.52 0.00
C LEU A 85 -2.28 -22.01 -0.31
N ARG A 86 -2.79 -22.51 -1.45
CA ARG A 86 -2.61 -23.92 -1.85
C ARG A 86 -1.16 -24.29 -2.14
N PRO A 87 -0.35 -23.50 -2.89
CA PRO A 87 1.06 -23.82 -3.11
C PRO A 87 1.88 -23.86 -1.82
N LEU A 88 1.66 -22.92 -0.89
CA LEU A 88 2.35 -22.91 0.42
C LEU A 88 1.94 -24.13 1.26
N ALA A 89 0.64 -24.40 1.39
CA ALA A 89 0.14 -25.54 2.16
C ALA A 89 0.63 -26.90 1.59
N SER A 90 0.67 -27.04 0.26
CA SER A 90 1.11 -28.27 -0.41
C SER A 90 2.62 -28.54 -0.28
N ASN A 91 3.41 -27.52 0.02
CA ASN A 91 4.87 -27.61 0.14
C ASN A 91 5.36 -27.36 1.58
N ALA A 92 4.47 -27.28 2.56
CA ALA A 92 4.80 -27.03 3.96
C ALA A 92 5.67 -28.13 4.62
N GLY A 93 5.85 -29.30 3.98
CA GLY A 93 6.84 -30.31 4.41
C GLY A 93 8.19 -30.27 3.69
N ASN A 94 8.32 -29.47 2.61
CA ASN A 94 9.50 -29.47 1.73
C ASN A 94 10.43 -28.26 1.94
N LEU A 95 9.97 -27.25 2.69
CA LEU A 95 10.71 -26.05 3.00
C LEU A 95 11.28 -26.17 4.42
N THR A 96 12.59 -26.07 4.59
CA THR A 96 13.26 -26.04 5.91
C THR A 96 13.70 -24.64 6.30
N ALA A 97 13.98 -23.80 5.30
CA ALA A 97 14.10 -22.35 5.43
C ALA A 97 13.50 -21.71 4.18
N ALA A 98 12.77 -20.61 4.36
CA ALA A 98 12.10 -19.89 3.28
C ALA A 98 12.56 -18.43 3.25
N THR A 99 13.33 -18.08 2.23
CA THR A 99 13.60 -16.69 1.85
C THR A 99 12.53 -16.19 0.88
N PRO A 100 12.35 -14.86 0.73
CA PRO A 100 11.46 -14.30 -0.29
C PRO A 100 11.74 -14.87 -1.69
N ALA A 101 13.02 -14.96 -2.08
CA ALA A 101 13.44 -15.53 -3.37
C ALA A 101 13.07 -17.02 -3.56
N GLN A 102 13.10 -17.84 -2.51
CA GLN A 102 12.66 -19.24 -2.60
C GLN A 102 11.14 -19.34 -2.78
N LEU A 103 10.37 -18.47 -2.11
CA LEU A 103 8.91 -18.42 -2.29
C LEU A 103 8.53 -17.95 -3.69
N LEU A 104 9.21 -16.96 -4.26
CA LEU A 104 8.97 -16.53 -5.64
C LEU A 104 9.17 -17.65 -6.67
N ASN A 105 10.07 -18.60 -6.41
CA ASN A 105 10.25 -19.78 -7.27
C ASN A 105 9.21 -20.90 -7.03
N LEU A 106 8.53 -20.88 -5.88
CA LEU A 106 7.49 -21.84 -5.51
C LEU A 106 6.09 -21.42 -5.99
N LEU A 107 5.80 -20.12 -5.88
CA LEU A 107 4.50 -19.55 -6.16
C LEU A 107 4.31 -19.38 -7.68
N PRO A 108 3.22 -19.88 -8.27
CA PRO A 108 2.95 -19.79 -9.70
C PRO A 108 2.48 -18.37 -10.12
N ILE A 109 3.20 -17.33 -9.72
CA ILE A 109 2.86 -15.92 -9.93
C ILE A 109 3.96 -15.25 -10.76
N ALA A 110 3.56 -14.67 -11.90
CA ALA A 110 4.50 -14.04 -12.83
C ALA A 110 4.97 -12.65 -12.40
N ALA A 111 4.24 -11.97 -11.50
CA ALA A 111 4.54 -10.62 -11.03
C ALA A 111 4.30 -10.51 -9.52
N ALA A 112 5.41 -10.38 -8.78
CA ALA A 112 5.44 -10.06 -7.36
C ALA A 112 6.57 -9.06 -7.12
N ASN A 113 6.38 -8.12 -6.20
CA ASN A 113 7.37 -7.08 -5.92
C ASN A 113 7.91 -7.19 -4.49
N THR A 114 9.17 -6.85 -4.31
CA THR A 114 9.80 -6.76 -2.99
C THR A 114 9.47 -5.40 -2.35
N VAL A 115 8.95 -5.45 -1.13
CA VAL A 115 8.66 -4.29 -0.27
C VAL A 115 9.69 -4.27 0.86
N ARG A 116 10.27 -3.11 1.17
CA ARG A 116 11.37 -2.96 2.16
C ARG A 116 11.12 -1.91 3.23
N THR A 117 10.07 -1.11 3.10
CA THR A 117 9.73 -0.04 4.03
C THR A 117 8.29 -0.20 4.52
N LEU A 118 7.98 0.40 5.68
CA LEU A 118 6.65 0.39 6.25
C LEU A 118 5.68 1.23 5.40
N GLU A 119 6.17 2.32 4.82
CA GLU A 119 5.42 3.22 3.93
C GLU A 119 5.03 2.49 2.64
N ASP A 120 5.98 1.83 1.97
CA ASP A 120 5.69 1.00 0.78
C ASP A 120 4.71 -0.13 1.12
N ALA A 121 4.79 -0.70 2.34
CA ALA A 121 3.85 -1.74 2.79
C ALA A 121 2.43 -1.19 2.98
N ILE A 122 2.29 0.00 3.58
CA ILE A 122 1.01 0.70 3.73
C ILE A 122 0.43 1.06 2.36
N ASP A 123 1.24 1.57 1.43
CA ASP A 123 0.80 1.92 0.08
C ASP A 123 0.35 0.68 -0.70
N VAL A 124 1.11 -0.41 -0.66
CA VAL A 124 0.75 -1.68 -1.31
C VAL A 124 -0.58 -2.22 -0.77
N ILE A 125 -0.73 -2.29 0.55
CA ILE A 125 -1.96 -2.74 1.20
C ILE A 125 -3.14 -1.83 0.83
N SER A 126 -2.95 -0.51 0.87
CA SER A 126 -4.00 0.48 0.54
C SER A 126 -4.45 0.42 -0.93
N ASN A 127 -3.61 -0.09 -1.83
CA ASN A 127 -3.96 -0.38 -3.23
C ASN A 127 -4.63 -1.76 -3.44
N GLY A 128 -4.98 -2.46 -2.35
CA GLY A 128 -5.66 -3.75 -2.35
C GLY A 128 -4.76 -4.96 -2.66
N MET A 129 -3.44 -4.77 -2.77
CA MET A 129 -2.49 -5.86 -3.07
C MET A 129 -2.17 -6.66 -1.79
N PRO A 130 -2.31 -8.00 -1.82
CA PRO A 130 -1.84 -8.85 -0.73
C PRO A 130 -0.33 -8.74 -0.52
N LEU A 131 0.09 -8.70 0.74
CA LEU A 131 1.48 -8.57 1.17
C LEU A 131 1.84 -9.71 2.14
N LEU A 132 2.87 -10.49 1.80
CA LEU A 132 3.39 -11.60 2.59
C LEU A 132 4.69 -11.20 3.30
N PHE A 133 4.64 -11.22 4.63
CA PHE A 133 5.81 -11.06 5.49
C PHE A 133 6.36 -12.43 5.90
N ILE A 134 7.68 -12.51 6.09
CA ILE A 134 8.39 -13.71 6.55
C ILE A 134 9.27 -13.29 7.73
N ASP A 135 9.22 -14.05 8.83
CA ASP A 135 10.04 -13.81 10.01
C ASP A 135 11.53 -14.09 9.72
N GLY A 136 12.40 -13.26 10.27
CA GLY A 136 13.83 -13.20 9.92
C GLY A 136 14.14 -12.45 8.61
N SER A 137 13.15 -11.80 7.97
CA SER A 137 13.36 -11.06 6.71
C SER A 137 12.97 -9.59 6.80
N GLU A 138 13.86 -8.71 6.33
CA GLU A 138 13.63 -7.26 6.16
C GLU A 138 12.90 -6.94 4.84
N GLU A 139 12.36 -7.97 4.18
CA GLU A 139 11.67 -7.90 2.90
C GLU A 139 10.32 -8.61 2.96
N ALA A 140 9.29 -7.98 2.40
CA ALA A 140 7.98 -8.58 2.18
C ALA A 140 7.69 -8.73 0.67
N LEU A 141 6.80 -9.65 0.31
CA LEU A 141 6.40 -9.91 -1.08
C LEU A 141 4.97 -9.44 -1.34
N SER A 142 4.79 -8.49 -2.25
CA SER A 142 3.48 -8.06 -2.71
C SER A 142 3.05 -8.79 -3.98
N PHE A 143 1.76 -9.07 -4.12
CA PHE A 143 1.19 -9.78 -5.26
C PHE A 143 0.09 -8.95 -5.93
N GLY A 144 0.08 -8.89 -7.26
CA GLY A 144 -0.94 -8.20 -8.04
C GLY A 144 -2.26 -8.99 -8.13
N LEU A 145 -2.87 -9.28 -6.98
CA LEU A 145 -4.09 -10.10 -6.84
C LEU A 145 -5.30 -9.27 -6.36
N GLN A 146 -5.28 -7.93 -6.56
CA GLN A 146 -6.48 -7.13 -6.32
C GLN A 146 -7.53 -7.40 -7.41
N LYS A 147 -8.82 -7.30 -7.03
CA LYS A 147 -9.94 -7.30 -7.95
C LYS A 147 -9.83 -6.08 -8.86
N ILE A 148 -9.49 -6.30 -10.14
CA ILE A 148 -9.56 -5.24 -11.15
C ILE A 148 -11.03 -5.08 -11.53
N GLU A 149 -11.75 -4.20 -10.82
CA GLU A 149 -13.06 -3.78 -11.28
C GLU A 149 -12.91 -3.07 -12.62
N HIS A 150 -13.39 -3.73 -13.68
CA HIS A 150 -13.61 -3.10 -14.97
C HIS A 150 -14.57 -1.93 -14.71
N ARG A 151 -14.04 -0.69 -14.66
CA ARG A 151 -14.88 0.50 -14.74
C ARG A 151 -15.60 0.43 -16.08
N SER A 152 -16.83 -0.07 -16.04
CA SER A 152 -17.71 -0.07 -17.20
C SER A 152 -17.86 1.39 -17.60
N ILE A 153 -17.24 1.74 -18.73
CA ILE A 153 -17.46 3.03 -19.37
C ILE A 153 -18.84 2.91 -20.01
N GLU A 154 -19.86 2.97 -19.17
CA GLU A 154 -21.21 3.27 -19.62
C GLU A 154 -21.16 4.73 -20.07
N GLU A 155 -20.88 4.91 -21.36
CA GLU A 155 -20.85 6.22 -22.00
C GLU A 155 -22.16 6.93 -21.63
N PRO A 156 -22.11 8.17 -21.11
CA PRO A 156 -23.33 8.91 -20.84
C PRO A 156 -24.06 9.04 -22.18
N SER A 157 -25.22 8.40 -22.29
CA SER A 157 -25.97 8.31 -23.53
C SER A 157 -26.30 9.74 -23.96
N ALA A 158 -25.55 10.25 -24.92
CA ALA A 158 -25.66 11.65 -25.32
C ALA A 158 -27.05 11.85 -25.92
N GLY A 159 -27.95 12.40 -25.12
CA GLY A 159 -29.30 12.73 -25.51
C GLY A 159 -29.23 13.76 -26.63
N CYS A 160 -29.23 13.27 -27.87
CA CYS A 160 -29.35 14.09 -29.07
C CYS A 160 -30.76 14.68 -29.07
N LEU A 161 -30.91 15.81 -28.38
CA LEU A 161 -32.08 16.67 -28.50
C LEU A 161 -32.08 17.23 -29.91
N VAL A 162 -32.86 16.58 -30.77
CA VAL A 162 -33.21 17.11 -32.09
C VAL A 162 -34.02 18.39 -31.90
N GLN A 163 -33.55 19.48 -32.51
CA GLN A 163 -34.25 20.76 -32.67
C GLN A 163 -33.98 21.31 -34.07
#